data_AF-A0A0U4C5E4-F1
#
_entry.id   AF-A0A0U4C5E4-F1
#
_cell.length_a   1.000
_cell.length_b   1.000
_cell.length_c   1.000
_cell.angle_alpha   90.00
_cell.angle_beta   90.00
_cell.angle_gamma   90.00
#
_symmetry.space_group_name_H-M   'P 1'
#
loop_
_entity.id
_entity.type
_entity.pdbx_description
1 polymer ?
#
loop_
_entity_poly.entity_id
_entity_poly.type
_entity_poly.pdbx_seq_one_letter_code
_entity_poly.pdbx_strand_id
1 'polypeptide(L)'
;MRGTAWLVVVVSAALSVRAEEASEAVDKKDVGVATETTVSDGGEELLDRGLLGGGPRDEDIDLDTPGLVKKYGYPIEKHEVTTKDRYVLTMFRIPFGKKSPLKEGERRPACLLQHGLMNSADDWVIIGPERALAYILADAGYDVWMGNIRGNWYSQKHLDLDPESDEFWQFSWHEHGIYDMPAQIDHVLNATGHEKIYYIGHSMGTTMFYVGMSLKPEYNQKIRAMFSLAPIAFMNHMTSPLFQILAPLTPVAQTILNLIGATKFAPSPELIKLITPTFCQDDAVTELICTNVVFLVCGFDNDQVIDEKMAAISAHLPAGSSIRQFIHYAQGIDKGHFRQYDYGLLENFKRYGQSSPPDYNLANVTAPVVVWR
;
A
#
# COMPACT_ATOMS: atom_id res chain seq x y z
N MET A 1 -27.18 -9.30 -0.70
CA MET A 1 -26.32 -10.45 -1.06
C MET A 1 -26.29 -10.62 -2.58
N ARG A 2 -25.37 -9.92 -3.26
CA ARG A 2 -25.01 -10.04 -4.70
C ARG A 2 -24.06 -8.86 -4.99
N GLY A 3 -22.82 -8.99 -4.53
CA GLY A 3 -21.75 -7.99 -4.73
C GLY A 3 -20.41 -8.64 -5.09
N THR A 4 -20.25 -9.92 -4.73
CA THR A 4 -19.10 -10.77 -5.06
C THR A 4 -19.10 -11.34 -6.49
N ALA A 5 -20.14 -11.05 -7.30
CA ALA A 5 -20.30 -11.67 -8.61
C ALA A 5 -19.53 -10.96 -9.75
N TRP A 6 -19.17 -9.69 -9.61
CA TRP A 6 -18.61 -8.94 -10.75
C TRP A 6 -17.14 -9.24 -11.04
N LEU A 7 -16.33 -9.51 -10.01
CA LEU A 7 -14.95 -9.97 -10.20
C LEU A 7 -14.93 -11.37 -10.85
N VAL A 8 -15.88 -12.24 -10.47
CA VAL A 8 -16.06 -13.59 -11.04
C VAL A 8 -16.53 -13.54 -12.50
N VAL A 9 -17.35 -12.56 -12.89
CA VAL A 9 -17.87 -12.43 -14.27
C VAL A 9 -16.79 -11.94 -15.25
N VAL A 10 -15.92 -11.00 -14.84
CA VAL A 10 -14.79 -10.57 -15.69
C VAL A 10 -13.77 -11.69 -15.87
N VAL A 11 -13.50 -12.45 -14.80
CA VAL A 11 -12.66 -13.65 -14.84
C VAL A 11 -13.31 -14.76 -15.69
N SER A 12 -14.63 -14.96 -15.61
CA SER A 12 -15.35 -15.97 -16.41
C SER A 12 -15.39 -15.63 -17.90
N ALA A 13 -15.54 -14.35 -18.27
CA ALA A 13 -15.58 -13.94 -19.67
C ALA A 13 -14.21 -14.09 -20.36
N ALA A 14 -13.11 -13.90 -19.63
CA ALA A 14 -11.75 -14.14 -20.13
C ALA A 14 -11.43 -15.65 -20.26
N LEU A 15 -11.98 -16.49 -19.36
CA LEU A 15 -11.82 -17.95 -19.41
C LEU A 15 -12.58 -18.59 -20.58
N SER A 16 -13.73 -18.04 -20.99
CA SER A 16 -14.51 -18.58 -22.11
C SER A 16 -13.88 -18.34 -23.49
N VAL A 17 -13.11 -17.27 -23.67
CA VAL A 17 -12.49 -16.93 -24.97
C VAL A 17 -11.25 -17.79 -25.27
N ARG A 18 -10.60 -18.39 -24.26
CA ARG A 18 -9.41 -19.25 -24.45
C ARG A 18 -9.66 -20.75 -24.29
N ALA A 19 -10.84 -21.16 -23.80
CA ALA A 19 -11.23 -22.56 -23.77
C ALA A 19 -11.50 -23.15 -25.18
N GLU A 20 -11.89 -22.31 -26.15
CA GLU A 20 -12.04 -22.72 -27.55
C GLU A 20 -10.68 -23.04 -28.20
N GLU A 21 -9.63 -22.28 -27.90
CA GLU A 21 -8.27 -22.50 -28.45
C GLU A 21 -7.58 -23.74 -27.87
N ALA A 22 -7.88 -24.13 -26.63
CA ALA A 22 -7.31 -25.32 -25.99
C ALA A 22 -7.99 -26.64 -26.42
N SER A 23 -9.20 -26.56 -26.99
CA SER A 23 -9.98 -27.75 -27.38
C SER A 23 -9.52 -28.41 -28.69
N GLU A 24 -8.66 -27.74 -29.47
CA GLU A 24 -8.10 -28.28 -30.72
C GLU A 24 -6.83 -29.13 -30.54
N ALA A 25 -6.29 -29.25 -29.32
CA ALA A 25 -4.95 -29.84 -29.09
C ALA A 25 -4.89 -31.23 -28.43
N VAL A 26 -6.01 -31.90 -28.11
CA VAL A 26 -5.97 -33.19 -27.41
C VAL A 26 -6.84 -34.24 -28.11
N ASP A 27 -6.25 -34.94 -29.08
CA ASP A 27 -6.76 -36.23 -29.57
C ASP A 27 -5.71 -37.35 -29.35
N LYS A 28 -6.19 -38.45 -28.76
CA LYS A 28 -5.57 -39.78 -28.58
C LYS A 28 -4.38 -39.93 -27.60
N LYS A 29 -4.66 -40.56 -26.44
CA LYS A 29 -4.30 -41.98 -26.20
C LYS A 29 -4.78 -42.54 -24.85
N ASP A 30 -5.44 -43.70 -24.99
CA ASP A 30 -5.67 -44.86 -24.12
C ASP A 30 -5.58 -44.77 -22.58
N VAL A 31 -6.71 -45.19 -21.98
CA VAL A 31 -6.95 -45.43 -20.56
C VAL A 31 -6.42 -46.81 -20.15
N GLY A 32 -5.54 -46.85 -19.15
CA GLY A 32 -5.17 -48.06 -18.41
C GLY A 32 -5.41 -47.84 -16.91
N VAL A 33 -6.28 -48.66 -16.32
CA VAL A 33 -6.60 -48.65 -14.89
C VAL A 33 -5.51 -49.37 -14.11
N ALA A 34 -4.92 -48.71 -13.11
CA ALA A 34 -4.14 -49.35 -12.06
C ALA A 34 -4.49 -48.72 -10.70
N THR A 35 -4.81 -49.60 -9.75
CA THR A 35 -5.21 -49.35 -8.36
C THR A 35 -4.02 -49.13 -7.44
N GLU A 36 -4.28 -48.35 -6.38
CA GLU A 36 -3.55 -48.22 -5.10
C GLU A 36 -2.04 -47.90 -5.16
N THR A 37 -1.71 -46.66 -4.78
CA THR A 37 -0.40 -46.31 -4.22
C THR A 37 -0.56 -45.17 -3.21
N THR A 38 -0.11 -45.46 -1.98
CA THR A 38 0.56 -44.57 -1.01
C THR A 38 0.38 -43.06 -1.16
N VAL A 39 -0.12 -42.41 -0.10
CA VAL A 39 -0.02 -40.95 0.11
C VAL A 39 1.47 -40.57 0.14
N SER A 40 2.00 -40.08 -0.98
CA SER A 40 3.37 -39.59 -1.13
C SER A 40 3.37 -38.07 -1.30
N ASP A 41 4.39 -37.40 -0.73
CA ASP A 41 5.14 -36.18 -1.12
C ASP A 41 4.57 -35.12 -2.08
N GLY A 42 3.62 -35.42 -2.96
CA GLY A 42 3.12 -34.50 -3.98
C GLY A 42 2.31 -33.31 -3.44
N GLY A 43 1.92 -33.32 -2.16
CA GLY A 43 1.24 -32.18 -1.54
C GLY A 43 2.15 -30.97 -1.33
N GLU A 44 3.40 -31.19 -0.93
CA GLU A 44 4.40 -30.13 -0.78
C GLU A 44 4.91 -29.66 -2.15
N GLU A 45 5.12 -30.58 -3.09
CA GLU A 45 5.58 -30.26 -4.45
C GLU A 45 4.56 -29.41 -5.25
N LEU A 46 3.25 -29.61 -5.02
CA LEU A 46 2.18 -28.79 -5.60
C LEU A 46 2.04 -27.40 -4.93
N LEU A 47 2.43 -27.26 -3.66
CA LEU A 47 2.47 -25.98 -2.96
C LEU A 47 3.68 -25.13 -3.39
N ASP A 48 4.81 -25.78 -3.68
CA ASP A 48 6.05 -25.14 -4.14
C ASP A 48 6.01 -24.66 -5.59
N ARG A 49 5.17 -25.29 -6.44
CA ARG A 49 5.05 -24.96 -7.88
C ARG A 49 3.75 -24.26 -8.25
N GLY A 50 2.86 -24.02 -7.27
CA GLY A 50 1.50 -23.56 -7.51
C GLY A 50 0.62 -24.64 -8.16
N LEU A 51 -0.70 -24.58 -7.93
CA LEU A 51 -1.67 -25.59 -8.44
C LEU A 51 -1.70 -25.72 -9.97
N LEU A 52 -1.13 -24.76 -10.71
CA LEU A 52 -1.16 -24.69 -12.17
C LEU A 52 0.23 -24.80 -12.83
N GLY A 53 1.29 -25.04 -12.05
CA GLY A 53 2.67 -25.04 -12.51
C GLY A 53 3.26 -23.63 -12.66
N GLY A 54 4.48 -23.47 -12.16
CA GLY A 54 5.32 -22.28 -12.22
C GLY A 54 6.77 -22.63 -11.85
N GLY A 55 7.67 -21.65 -11.93
CA GLY A 55 9.06 -21.76 -11.47
C GLY A 55 9.21 -22.08 -9.97
N PRO A 56 10.42 -22.13 -9.40
CA PRO A 56 10.59 -22.25 -7.95
C PRO A 56 9.97 -21.03 -7.22
N ARG A 57 9.31 -21.27 -6.09
CA ARG A 57 8.65 -20.23 -5.27
C ARG A 57 9.65 -19.16 -4.81
N ASP A 58 9.37 -17.89 -5.08
CA ASP A 58 10.16 -16.80 -4.48
C ASP A 58 9.89 -16.76 -2.98
N GLU A 59 10.88 -17.15 -2.18
CA GLU A 59 10.83 -17.10 -0.71
C GLU A 59 10.45 -15.71 -0.16
N ASP A 60 10.69 -14.63 -0.92
CA ASP A 60 10.30 -13.28 -0.52
C ASP A 60 8.78 -13.14 -0.34
N ILE A 61 7.97 -13.97 -1.01
CA ILE A 61 6.50 -14.02 -0.87
C ILE A 61 6.10 -14.21 0.60
N ASP A 62 6.83 -15.03 1.33
CA ASP A 62 6.42 -15.48 2.66
C ASP A 62 6.94 -14.56 3.77
N LEU A 63 7.92 -13.71 3.47
CA LEU A 63 8.54 -12.82 4.44
C LEU A 63 7.69 -11.57 4.70
N ASP A 64 7.92 -10.90 5.82
CA ASP A 64 7.41 -9.56 6.11
C ASP A 64 8.57 -8.53 5.99
N THR A 65 8.31 -7.22 6.15
CA THR A 65 9.39 -6.22 6.04
C THR A 65 10.63 -6.59 6.88
N PRO A 66 10.53 -6.95 8.18
CA PRO A 66 11.69 -7.41 8.95
C PRO A 66 12.34 -8.68 8.41
N GLY A 67 11.57 -9.66 7.94
CA GLY A 67 12.07 -10.88 7.31
C GLY A 67 12.89 -10.59 6.06
N LEU A 68 12.37 -9.76 5.15
CA LEU A 68 13.07 -9.33 3.94
C LEU A 68 14.38 -8.61 4.28
N VAL A 69 14.33 -7.63 5.18
CA VAL A 69 15.52 -6.86 5.60
C VAL A 69 16.59 -7.75 6.23
N LYS A 70 16.20 -8.71 7.07
CA LYS A 70 17.13 -9.69 7.65
C LYS A 70 17.71 -10.65 6.61
N LYS A 71 16.88 -11.18 5.70
CA LYS A 71 17.33 -12.07 4.60
C LYS A 71 18.42 -11.39 3.77
N TYR A 72 18.24 -10.12 3.45
CA TYR A 72 19.23 -9.36 2.66
C TYR A 72 20.45 -8.86 3.46
N GLY A 73 20.49 -9.12 4.78
CA GLY A 73 21.65 -8.90 5.64
C GLY A 73 21.79 -7.47 6.19
N TYR A 74 20.68 -6.74 6.32
CA TYR A 74 20.65 -5.40 6.91
C TYR A 74 20.10 -5.45 8.35
N PRO A 75 20.54 -4.53 9.24
CA PRO A 75 19.92 -4.38 10.56
C PRO A 75 18.50 -3.85 10.41
N ILE A 76 17.59 -4.30 11.30
CA ILE A 76 16.22 -3.82 11.34
C ILE A 76 15.75 -3.67 12.79
N GLU A 77 15.14 -2.53 13.08
CA GLU A 77 14.45 -2.26 14.34
C GLU A 77 12.95 -2.10 14.06
N LYS A 78 12.12 -2.54 15.01
CA LYS A 78 10.67 -2.32 15.03
C LYS A 78 10.35 -1.31 16.13
N HIS A 79 9.53 -0.32 15.81
CA HIS A 79 9.08 0.73 16.72
C HIS A 79 7.55 0.80 16.70
N GLU A 80 6.92 0.98 17.86
CA GLU A 80 5.48 1.28 17.96
C GLU A 80 5.31 2.77 18.31
N VAL A 81 4.46 3.46 17.55
CA VAL A 81 4.20 4.90 17.70
C VAL A 81 2.70 5.12 17.92
N THR A 82 2.34 5.75 19.03
CA THR A 82 0.94 6.04 19.35
C THR A 82 0.59 7.45 18.88
N THR A 83 -0.41 7.54 18.01
CA THR A 83 -0.96 8.80 17.52
C THR A 83 -1.79 9.52 18.58
N LYS A 84 -2.07 10.81 18.38
CA LYS A 84 -2.86 11.61 19.33
C LYS A 84 -4.27 11.06 19.52
N ASP A 85 -4.86 10.53 18.46
CA ASP A 85 -6.15 9.84 18.47
C ASP A 85 -6.00 8.32 18.62
N ARG A 86 -4.89 7.87 19.23
CA ARG A 86 -4.73 6.57 19.90
C ARG A 86 -4.65 5.33 19.00
N TYR A 87 -4.48 5.51 17.69
CA TYR A 87 -3.94 4.45 16.82
C TYR A 87 -2.48 4.17 17.15
N VAL A 88 -2.10 2.90 17.11
CA VAL A 88 -0.74 2.43 17.30
C VAL A 88 -0.18 1.99 15.95
N LEU A 89 0.82 2.74 15.48
CA LEU A 89 1.47 2.53 14.18
C LEU A 89 2.77 1.75 14.38
N THR A 90 3.04 0.82 13.47
CA THR A 90 4.35 0.16 13.42
C THR A 90 5.27 0.90 12.45
N MET A 91 6.45 1.30 12.91
CA MET A 91 7.53 1.79 12.04
C MET A 91 8.68 0.79 12.03
N PHE A 92 9.35 0.68 10.88
CA PHE A 92 10.57 -0.09 10.74
C PHE A 92 11.75 0.84 10.48
N ARG A 93 12.93 0.47 10.98
CA ARG A 93 14.15 1.29 10.82
C ARG A 93 15.35 0.45 10.41
N ILE A 94 16.03 0.86 9.35
CA ILE A 94 17.36 0.38 8.96
C ILE A 94 18.37 1.45 9.39
N PRO A 95 19.02 1.29 10.56
CA PRO A 95 19.89 2.34 11.12
C PRO A 95 21.19 2.56 10.33
N PHE A 96 21.64 1.55 9.57
CA PHE A 96 22.83 1.62 8.72
C PHE A 96 22.81 0.55 7.63
N GLY A 97 23.54 0.79 6.54
CA GLY A 97 23.70 -0.15 5.43
C GLY A 97 24.90 -1.07 5.58
N LYS A 98 24.93 -2.13 4.77
CA LYS A 98 26.06 -3.08 4.68
C LYS A 98 27.31 -2.40 4.11
N LYS A 99 27.13 -1.48 3.16
CA LYS A 99 28.23 -0.72 2.53
C LYS A 99 28.63 0.50 3.35
N SER A 100 27.87 0.84 4.39
CA SER A 100 28.17 1.94 5.29
C SER A 100 27.85 1.55 6.74
N PRO A 101 28.67 0.67 7.36
CA PRO A 101 28.48 0.27 8.76
C PRO A 101 28.52 1.45 9.73
N LEU A 102 27.71 1.38 10.79
CA LEU A 102 27.63 2.44 11.79
C LEU A 102 28.92 2.56 12.61
N LYS A 103 29.47 3.78 12.69
CA LYS A 103 30.62 4.08 13.56
C LYS A 103 30.13 4.59 14.92
N GLU A 104 30.90 4.33 15.97
CA GLU A 104 30.57 4.81 17.32
C GLU A 104 30.43 6.35 17.33
N GLY A 105 29.34 6.84 17.90
CA GLY A 105 29.02 8.27 17.96
C GLY A 105 28.61 8.92 16.63
N GLU A 106 28.54 8.15 15.53
CA GLU A 106 28.11 8.66 14.23
C GLU A 106 26.61 8.96 14.23
N ARG A 107 26.27 10.16 13.75
CA ARG A 107 24.89 10.61 13.66
C ARG A 107 24.50 10.83 12.20
N ARG A 108 23.74 9.89 11.67
CA ARG A 108 23.34 9.83 10.25
C ARG A 108 22.10 10.67 9.99
N PRO A 109 21.97 11.33 8.83
CA PRO A 109 20.73 12.04 8.48
C PRO A 109 19.56 11.07 8.42
N ALA A 110 18.45 11.41 9.08
CA ALA A 110 17.26 10.57 9.11
C ALA A 110 16.38 10.80 7.88
N CYS A 111 15.92 9.72 7.25
CA CYS A 111 14.97 9.72 6.14
C CYS A 111 13.72 8.94 6.52
N LEU A 112 12.54 9.56 6.46
CA LEU A 112 11.26 8.89 6.61
C LEU A 112 10.67 8.59 5.23
N LEU A 113 10.49 7.31 4.94
CA LEU A 113 9.85 6.78 3.73
C LEU A 113 8.39 6.47 4.04
N GLN A 114 7.46 7.06 3.27
CA GLN A 114 6.03 6.89 3.47
C GLN A 114 5.32 6.42 2.20
N HIS A 115 4.74 5.23 2.30
CA HIS A 115 4.09 4.51 1.20
C HIS A 115 2.74 5.12 0.78
N GLY A 116 2.17 4.57 -0.29
CA GLY A 116 0.90 5.01 -0.90
C GLY A 116 -0.36 4.39 -0.29
N LEU A 117 -1.50 4.61 -0.95
CA LEU A 117 -2.78 4.01 -0.61
C LEU A 117 -2.71 2.48 -0.78
N MET A 118 -3.26 1.71 0.17
CA MET A 118 -3.25 0.24 0.17
C MET A 118 -1.86 -0.42 0.24
N ASN A 119 -0.82 0.33 0.60
CA ASN A 119 0.54 -0.20 0.65
C ASN A 119 1.04 -0.30 2.10
N SER A 120 2.30 -0.69 2.25
CA SER A 120 3.00 -0.84 3.52
C SER A 120 4.47 -0.42 3.40
N ALA A 121 5.23 -0.59 4.48
CA ALA A 121 6.69 -0.47 4.45
C ALA A 121 7.39 -1.44 3.48
N ASP A 122 6.70 -2.50 3.02
CA ASP A 122 7.25 -3.52 2.11
C ASP A 122 7.69 -2.91 0.77
N ASP A 123 6.97 -1.89 0.28
CA ASP A 123 7.28 -1.13 -0.94
C ASP A 123 8.75 -0.71 -1.04
N TRP A 124 9.36 -0.38 0.09
CA TRP A 124 10.70 0.21 0.14
C TRP A 124 11.83 -0.81 0.14
N VAL A 125 11.50 -2.11 0.24
CA VAL A 125 12.46 -3.22 0.39
C VAL A 125 12.22 -4.39 -0.56
N ILE A 126 10.99 -4.60 -1.04
CA ILE A 126 10.57 -5.85 -1.71
C ILE A 126 11.37 -6.18 -2.99
N ILE A 127 11.88 -5.17 -3.70
CA ILE A 127 12.65 -5.36 -4.95
C ILE A 127 14.15 -5.59 -4.73
N GLY A 128 14.58 -5.80 -3.48
CA GLY A 128 15.94 -6.22 -3.12
C GLY A 128 16.97 -5.08 -3.02
N PRO A 129 18.18 -5.36 -2.49
CA PRO A 129 19.17 -4.36 -2.08
C PRO A 129 19.81 -3.54 -3.18
N GLU A 130 19.74 -4.00 -4.43
CA GLU A 130 20.30 -3.26 -5.57
C GLU A 130 19.37 -2.16 -6.09
N ARG A 131 18.05 -2.29 -5.85
CA ARG A 131 17.03 -1.41 -6.43
C ARG A 131 16.13 -0.73 -5.40
N ALA A 132 15.88 -1.37 -4.26
CA ALA A 132 14.94 -0.83 -3.28
C ALA A 132 15.54 0.35 -2.51
N LEU A 133 14.78 1.44 -2.46
CA LEU A 133 15.25 2.73 -1.98
C LEU A 133 15.76 2.70 -0.54
N ALA A 134 15.14 1.90 0.34
CA ALA A 134 15.57 1.82 1.73
C ALA A 134 17.00 1.29 1.86
N TYR A 135 17.36 0.26 1.08
CA TYR A 135 18.71 -0.30 1.08
C TYR A 135 19.72 0.65 0.46
N ILE A 136 19.37 1.29 -0.66
CA ILE A 136 20.23 2.27 -1.33
C ILE A 136 20.56 3.44 -0.38
N LEU A 137 19.55 3.97 0.33
CA LEU A 137 19.76 5.05 1.30
C LEU A 137 20.60 4.60 2.50
N ALA A 138 20.33 3.42 3.05
CA ALA A 138 21.10 2.88 4.17
C ALA A 138 22.59 2.71 3.80
N ASP A 139 22.86 2.15 2.61
CA ASP A 139 24.21 2.00 2.08
C ASP A 139 24.87 3.34 1.74
N ALA A 140 24.09 4.36 1.40
CA ALA A 140 24.56 5.72 1.16
C ALA A 140 24.82 6.52 2.45
N GLY A 141 24.58 5.95 3.64
CA GLY A 141 24.92 6.59 4.91
C GLY A 141 23.75 7.22 5.68
N TYR A 142 22.51 6.94 5.29
CA TYR A 142 21.32 7.47 5.96
C TYR A 142 20.81 6.53 7.07
N ASP A 143 20.11 7.12 8.04
CA ASP A 143 19.27 6.40 9.00
C ASP A 143 17.84 6.33 8.43
N VAL A 144 17.44 5.14 7.98
CA VAL A 144 16.22 4.98 7.17
C VAL A 144 15.08 4.50 8.05
N TRP A 145 14.00 5.27 8.07
CA TRP A 145 12.75 4.96 8.75
C TRP A 145 11.66 4.73 7.71
N MET A 146 10.89 3.65 7.87
CA MET A 146 9.78 3.29 7.00
C MET A 146 8.50 3.35 7.82
N GLY A 147 7.63 4.29 7.47
CA GLY A 147 6.37 4.52 8.17
C GLY A 147 5.26 3.63 7.64
N ASN A 148 4.46 3.08 8.56
CA ASN A 148 3.14 2.54 8.23
C ASN A 148 2.05 3.46 8.78
N ILE A 149 0.91 3.46 8.10
CA ILE A 149 -0.28 4.23 8.48
C ILE A 149 -1.37 3.32 9.04
N ARG A 150 -2.27 3.91 9.84
CA ARG A 150 -3.40 3.18 10.43
C ARG A 150 -4.17 2.39 9.37
N GLY A 151 -4.53 1.15 9.71
CA GLY A 151 -5.37 0.28 8.88
C GLY A 151 -4.62 -0.63 7.90
N ASN A 152 -3.36 -0.37 7.57
CA ASN A 152 -2.58 -1.40 6.88
C ASN A 152 -2.21 -2.54 7.84
N TRP A 153 -1.85 -3.72 7.33
CA TRP A 153 -1.64 -4.91 8.16
C TRP A 153 -0.59 -4.79 9.26
N TYR A 154 0.30 -3.79 9.20
CA TYR A 154 1.27 -3.52 10.27
C TYR A 154 0.73 -2.60 11.37
N SER A 155 -0.37 -1.89 11.12
CA SER A 155 -0.91 -0.83 11.99
C SER A 155 -2.42 -0.93 12.18
N GLN A 156 -2.91 -2.14 12.43
CA GLN A 156 -4.30 -2.44 12.82
C GLN A 156 -4.42 -2.57 14.35
N LYS A 157 -3.99 -1.55 15.09
CA LYS A 157 -4.07 -1.51 16.56
C LYS A 157 -4.50 -0.13 17.02
N HIS A 158 -5.39 -0.09 18.01
CA HIS A 158 -5.86 1.12 18.67
C HIS A 158 -5.98 0.85 20.17
N LEU A 159 -5.80 1.87 21.00
CA LEU A 159 -5.82 1.67 22.45
C LEU A 159 -7.22 1.38 23.02
N ASP A 160 -8.27 1.83 22.31
CA ASP A 160 -9.67 1.71 22.76
C ASP A 160 -10.63 1.05 21.76
N LEU A 161 -10.21 0.85 20.50
CA LEU A 161 -11.10 0.41 19.41
C LEU A 161 -10.64 -0.94 18.89
N ASP A 162 -11.60 -1.79 18.56
CA ASP A 162 -11.36 -3.09 17.95
C ASP A 162 -11.17 -2.92 16.43
N PRO A 163 -10.11 -3.45 15.80
CA PRO A 163 -9.96 -3.48 14.34
C PRO A 163 -11.13 -4.15 13.58
N GLU A 164 -11.98 -4.92 14.25
CA GLU A 164 -13.20 -5.48 13.68
C GLU A 164 -14.41 -4.52 13.76
N SER A 165 -14.31 -3.43 14.51
CA SER A 165 -15.36 -2.41 14.62
C SER A 165 -15.35 -1.40 13.48
N ASP A 166 -16.53 -0.92 13.10
CA ASP A 166 -16.69 0.10 12.06
C ASP A 166 -16.03 1.44 12.45
N GLU A 167 -16.02 1.75 13.75
CA GLU A 167 -15.43 2.95 14.34
C GLU A 167 -13.93 3.02 14.09
N PHE A 168 -13.22 1.87 14.18
CA PHE A 168 -11.78 1.79 13.90
C PHE A 168 -11.45 2.25 12.48
N TRP A 169 -12.35 2.07 11.53
CA TRP A 169 -12.12 2.39 10.12
C TRP A 169 -12.67 3.75 9.68
N GLN A 170 -13.13 4.60 10.61
CA GLN A 170 -13.66 5.93 10.31
C GLN A 170 -12.57 7.00 10.08
N PHE A 171 -11.55 6.71 9.26
CA PHE A 171 -10.46 7.62 8.91
C PHE A 171 -10.24 7.71 7.40
N SER A 172 -9.63 8.79 6.95
CA SER A 172 -9.20 9.01 5.57
C SER A 172 -7.73 9.47 5.53
N TRP A 173 -7.25 9.87 4.36
CA TRP A 173 -5.93 10.48 4.24
C TRP A 173 -5.81 11.83 4.96
N HIS A 174 -6.93 12.42 5.39
CA HIS A 174 -6.91 13.57 6.30
C HIS A 174 -6.25 13.22 7.64
N GLU A 175 -6.75 12.18 8.32
CA GLU A 175 -6.24 11.70 9.60
C GLU A 175 -4.78 11.24 9.50
N HIS A 176 -4.38 10.63 8.38
CA HIS A 176 -2.96 10.32 8.14
C HIS A 176 -2.09 11.59 8.19
N GLY A 177 -2.53 12.68 7.57
CA GLY A 177 -1.78 13.94 7.55
C GLY A 177 -1.77 14.67 8.89
N ILE A 178 -2.86 14.61 9.67
CA ILE A 178 -2.96 15.37 10.93
C ILE A 178 -2.63 14.57 12.20
N TYR A 179 -2.53 13.24 12.13
CA TYR A 179 -2.23 12.39 13.29
C TYR A 179 -1.08 11.43 13.05
N ASP A 180 -1.10 10.64 11.97
CA ASP A 180 -0.06 9.63 11.71
C ASP A 180 1.28 10.28 11.40
N MET A 181 1.32 11.17 10.40
CA MET A 181 2.54 11.85 9.97
C MET A 181 3.20 12.64 11.12
N PRO A 182 2.48 13.47 11.90
CA PRO A 182 3.06 14.14 13.07
C PRO A 182 3.69 13.18 14.09
N ALA A 183 3.00 12.09 14.43
CA ALA A 183 3.48 11.13 15.42
C ALA A 183 4.74 10.40 14.94
N GLN A 184 4.78 10.00 13.67
CA GLN A 184 5.96 9.38 13.07
C GLN A 184 7.14 10.36 13.02
N ILE A 185 6.94 11.61 12.55
CA ILE A 185 8.01 12.62 12.50
C ILE A 185 8.58 12.86 13.90
N ASP A 186 7.71 13.06 14.91
CA ASP A 186 8.16 13.33 16.27
C ASP A 186 8.92 12.15 16.87
N HIS A 187 8.47 10.92 16.58
CA HIS A 187 9.18 9.71 17.00
C HIS A 187 10.60 9.65 16.40
N VAL A 188 10.75 9.90 15.10
CA VAL A 188 12.05 9.90 14.43
C VAL A 188 12.96 10.99 14.99
N LEU A 189 12.45 12.22 15.15
CA LEU A 189 13.23 13.33 15.72
C LEU A 189 13.70 13.01 17.14
N ASN A 190 12.83 12.45 17.98
CA ASN A 190 13.17 12.08 19.35
C ASN A 190 14.19 10.93 19.39
N ALA A 191 14.00 9.88 18.60
CA ALA A 191 14.88 8.72 18.57
C ALA A 191 16.29 9.05 18.04
N THR A 192 16.40 10.05 17.15
CA THR A 192 17.67 10.42 16.49
C THR A 192 18.31 11.70 17.03
N GLY A 193 17.57 12.45 17.84
CA GLY A 193 17.93 13.78 18.32
C GLY A 193 17.94 14.87 17.24
N HIS A 194 17.53 14.58 16.00
CA HIS A 194 17.51 15.54 14.89
C HIS A 194 16.45 16.63 15.08
N GLU A 195 16.77 17.82 14.57
CA GLU A 195 15.80 18.91 14.48
C GLU A 195 14.97 18.81 13.19
N LYS A 196 15.53 18.20 12.15
CA LYS A 196 14.88 18.03 10.85
C LYS A 196 15.17 16.65 10.25
N ILE A 197 14.22 16.12 9.50
CA ILE A 197 14.36 14.88 8.73
C ILE A 197 14.16 15.14 7.23
N TYR A 198 14.65 14.23 6.40
CA TYR A 198 14.17 14.11 5.03
C TYR A 198 12.88 13.30 5.01
N TYR A 199 11.92 13.71 4.18
CA TYR A 199 10.66 13.00 3.97
C TYR A 199 10.57 12.57 2.52
N ILE A 200 10.29 11.29 2.26
CA ILE A 200 10.10 10.76 0.91
C ILE A 200 8.72 10.12 0.90
N GLY A 201 7.80 10.72 0.14
CA GLY A 201 6.43 10.26 0.03
C GLY A 201 6.16 9.72 -1.37
N HIS A 202 5.48 8.58 -1.45
CA HIS A 202 4.95 8.04 -2.71
C HIS A 202 3.42 8.10 -2.72
N SER A 203 2.81 8.58 -3.82
CA SER A 203 1.36 8.57 -4.01
C SER A 203 0.63 9.22 -2.82
N MET A 204 -0.22 8.50 -2.08
CA MET A 204 -0.89 9.02 -0.87
C MET A 204 0.07 9.48 0.24
N GLY A 205 1.30 8.95 0.31
CA GLY A 205 2.34 9.47 1.20
C GLY A 205 2.65 10.95 0.92
N THR A 206 2.49 11.40 -0.33
CA THR A 206 2.58 12.83 -0.68
C THR A 206 1.33 13.60 -0.25
N THR A 207 0.14 13.03 -0.44
CA THR A 207 -1.15 13.61 -0.01
C THR A 207 -1.12 13.94 1.47
N MET A 208 -0.75 12.97 2.32
CA MET A 208 -0.74 13.17 3.77
C MET A 208 0.30 14.22 4.19
N PHE A 209 1.42 14.33 3.48
CA PHE A 209 2.38 15.40 3.72
C PHE A 209 1.77 16.77 3.43
N TYR A 210 1.13 16.95 2.27
CA TYR A 210 0.51 18.23 1.93
C TYR A 210 -0.61 18.62 2.89
N VAL A 211 -1.46 17.66 3.29
CA VAL A 211 -2.46 17.87 4.35
C VAL A 211 -1.79 18.31 5.64
N GLY A 212 -0.81 17.54 6.11
CA GLY A 212 -0.15 17.77 7.38
C GLY A 212 0.55 19.13 7.43
N MET A 213 1.35 19.47 6.42
CA MET A 213 2.02 20.77 6.35
C MET A 213 1.05 21.95 6.21
N SER A 214 -0.12 21.75 5.59
CA SER A 214 -1.11 22.82 5.41
C SER A 214 -1.89 23.14 6.69
N LEU A 215 -2.23 22.12 7.49
CA LEU A 215 -3.05 22.24 8.71
C LEU A 215 -2.24 22.23 10.00
N LYS A 216 -0.98 21.79 9.94
CA LYS A 216 -0.01 21.79 11.03
C LYS A 216 1.26 22.51 10.58
N PRO A 217 1.18 23.82 10.28
CA PRO A 217 2.28 24.54 9.68
C PRO A 217 3.57 24.51 10.52
N GLU A 218 3.47 24.28 11.83
CA GLU A 218 4.60 24.08 12.74
C GLU A 218 5.47 22.87 12.41
N TYR A 219 5.00 21.91 11.59
CA TYR A 219 5.81 20.78 11.12
C TYR A 219 6.67 21.12 9.91
N ASN A 220 6.40 22.20 9.16
CA ASN A 220 7.23 22.58 8.01
C ASN A 220 8.70 22.78 8.41
N GLN A 221 8.94 23.36 9.58
CA GLN A 221 10.31 23.61 10.08
C GLN A 221 11.05 22.32 10.46
N LYS A 222 10.34 21.20 10.65
CA LYS A 222 10.90 19.87 10.98
C LYS A 222 11.31 19.07 9.74
N ILE A 223 11.07 19.61 8.54
CA ILE A 223 11.39 18.95 7.28
C ILE A 223 12.60 19.63 6.64
N ARG A 224 13.64 18.86 6.37
CA ARG A 224 14.86 19.32 5.71
C ARG A 224 14.64 19.50 4.21
N ALA A 225 13.97 18.52 3.59
CA ALA A 225 13.41 18.53 2.25
C ALA A 225 12.41 17.36 2.12
N MET A 226 11.39 17.55 1.29
CA MET A 226 10.47 16.50 0.85
C MET A 226 10.81 16.08 -0.59
N PHE A 227 10.87 14.77 -0.82
CA PHE A 227 10.90 14.18 -2.15
C PHE A 227 9.52 13.57 -2.42
N SER A 228 8.80 14.16 -3.38
CA SER A 228 7.42 13.82 -3.68
C SER A 228 7.36 12.99 -4.95
N LEU A 229 7.20 11.68 -4.80
CA LEU A 229 7.17 10.69 -5.88
C LEU A 229 5.71 10.41 -6.27
N ALA A 230 5.35 10.63 -7.53
CA ALA A 230 3.97 10.55 -8.01
C ALA A 230 3.01 11.39 -7.13
N PRO A 231 3.20 12.73 -7.05
CA PRO A 231 2.45 13.60 -6.15
C PRO A 231 0.94 13.57 -6.41
N ILE A 232 0.15 13.41 -5.35
CA ILE A 232 -1.31 13.46 -5.38
C ILE A 232 -1.80 14.62 -4.51
N ALA A 233 -2.45 15.60 -5.13
CA ALA A 233 -3.18 16.67 -4.44
C ALA A 233 -4.51 16.93 -5.17
N PHE A 234 -4.43 17.45 -6.40
CA PHE A 234 -5.59 17.60 -7.28
C PHE A 234 -5.68 16.43 -8.26
N MET A 235 -6.87 15.81 -8.38
CA MET A 235 -7.08 14.59 -9.18
C MET A 235 -8.14 14.74 -10.28
N ASN A 236 -8.61 15.95 -10.59
CA ASN A 236 -9.64 16.20 -11.62
C ASN A 236 -9.20 15.86 -13.06
N HIS A 237 -7.91 15.60 -13.29
CA HIS A 237 -7.36 15.16 -14.58
C HIS A 237 -6.82 13.71 -14.53
N MET A 238 -7.17 12.95 -13.49
CA MET A 238 -6.73 11.56 -13.32
C MET A 238 -7.27 10.69 -14.46
N THR A 239 -6.41 10.08 -15.28
CA THR A 239 -6.83 9.24 -16.41
C THR A 239 -6.97 7.76 -16.07
N SER A 240 -6.61 7.36 -14.85
CA SER A 240 -6.70 5.97 -14.39
C SER A 240 -8.14 5.43 -14.55
N PRO A 241 -8.33 4.32 -15.29
CA PRO A 241 -9.66 3.79 -15.62
C PRO A 241 -10.53 3.50 -14.39
N LEU A 242 -9.93 2.95 -13.33
CA LEU A 242 -10.65 2.66 -12.09
C LEU A 242 -11.26 3.93 -11.48
N PHE A 243 -10.47 4.99 -11.38
CA PHE A 243 -10.91 6.25 -10.80
C PHE A 243 -11.90 7.01 -11.68
N GLN A 244 -11.77 6.93 -13.00
CA GLN A 244 -12.74 7.47 -13.95
C GLN A 244 -14.12 6.79 -13.85
N ILE A 245 -14.15 5.48 -13.57
CA ILE A 245 -15.40 4.73 -13.37
C ILE A 245 -16.01 4.99 -11.99
N LEU A 246 -15.18 5.03 -10.94
CA LEU A 246 -15.66 5.15 -9.57
C LEU A 246 -16.10 6.58 -9.19
N ALA A 247 -15.42 7.61 -9.70
CA ALA A 247 -15.69 9.00 -9.30
C ALA A 247 -17.15 9.46 -9.56
N PRO A 248 -17.79 9.15 -10.71
CA PRO A 248 -19.20 9.52 -10.93
C PRO A 248 -20.20 8.75 -10.04
N LEU A 249 -19.82 7.56 -9.55
CA LEU A 249 -20.69 6.71 -8.73
C LEU A 249 -20.64 7.06 -7.23
N THR A 250 -19.73 7.97 -6.84
CA THR A 250 -19.40 8.28 -5.44
C THR A 250 -20.60 8.61 -4.55
N PRO A 251 -21.58 9.46 -4.93
CA PRO A 251 -22.68 9.78 -4.01
C PRO A 251 -23.57 8.58 -3.69
N VAL A 252 -23.81 7.73 -4.70
CA VAL A 252 -24.61 6.51 -4.57
C VAL A 252 -23.82 5.43 -3.85
N ALA A 253 -22.55 5.25 -4.22
CA ALA A 253 -21.64 4.30 -3.57
C ALA A 253 -21.43 4.64 -2.09
N GLN A 254 -21.17 5.90 -1.75
CA GLN A 254 -21.03 6.38 -0.38
C GLN A 254 -22.31 6.12 0.42
N THR A 255 -23.48 6.38 -0.17
CA THR A 255 -24.77 6.08 0.48
C THR A 255 -24.93 4.58 0.72
N ILE A 256 -24.65 3.74 -0.28
CA ILE A 256 -24.77 2.27 -0.15
C ILE A 256 -23.76 1.71 0.86
N LEU A 257 -22.49 2.13 0.79
CA LEU A 257 -21.42 1.68 1.66
C LEU A 257 -21.69 2.06 3.12
N ASN A 258 -22.17 3.29 3.35
CA ASN A 258 -22.63 3.72 4.68
C ASN A 258 -23.83 2.90 5.17
N LEU A 259 -24.78 2.55 4.29
CA LEU A 259 -25.97 1.76 4.66
C LEU A 259 -25.65 0.30 4.99
N ILE A 260 -24.65 -0.30 4.34
CA ILE A 260 -24.27 -1.70 4.58
C ILE A 260 -23.15 -1.86 5.62
N GLY A 261 -22.68 -0.75 6.22
CA GLY A 261 -21.59 -0.78 7.22
C GLY A 261 -20.24 -1.22 6.63
N ALA A 262 -20.02 -1.04 5.32
CA ALA A 262 -18.75 -1.40 4.72
C ALA A 262 -17.74 -0.29 5.00
N THR A 263 -16.87 -0.52 5.99
CA THR A 263 -15.90 0.48 6.47
C THR A 263 -14.45 0.14 6.14
N LYS A 264 -14.13 -1.16 5.98
CA LYS A 264 -12.77 -1.65 5.76
C LYS A 264 -12.55 -2.33 4.41
N PHE A 265 -11.38 -2.10 3.84
CA PHE A 265 -10.77 -2.92 2.80
C PHE A 265 -9.48 -3.49 3.41
N ALA A 266 -9.56 -4.67 4.01
CA ALA A 266 -8.46 -5.26 4.79
C ALA A 266 -8.32 -6.75 4.44
N PRO A 267 -7.62 -7.09 3.35
CA PRO A 267 -7.34 -8.49 3.03
C PRO A 267 -6.39 -9.11 4.05
N SER A 268 -6.50 -10.42 4.28
CA SER A 268 -5.57 -11.17 5.13
C SER A 268 -4.24 -11.37 4.38
N PRO A 269 -3.08 -11.03 4.99
CA PRO A 269 -1.77 -11.31 4.40
C PRO A 269 -1.59 -12.79 4.09
N GLU A 270 -2.05 -13.68 4.98
CA GLU A 270 -1.95 -15.13 4.83
C GLU A 270 -2.74 -15.63 3.61
N LEU A 271 -3.95 -15.10 3.42
CA LEU A 271 -4.78 -15.44 2.26
C LEU A 271 -4.14 -14.95 0.96
N ILE A 272 -3.60 -13.72 0.94
CA ILE A 272 -2.91 -13.17 -0.23
C ILE A 272 -1.69 -14.02 -0.59
N LYS A 273 -0.84 -14.34 0.39
CA LYS A 273 0.37 -15.18 0.22
C LYS A 273 0.04 -16.60 -0.25
N LEU A 274 -1.11 -17.14 0.16
CA LEU A 274 -1.58 -18.45 -0.28
C LEU A 274 -1.97 -18.48 -1.76
N ILE A 275 -2.68 -17.45 -2.24
CA ILE A 275 -3.20 -17.43 -3.61
C ILE A 275 -2.20 -16.90 -4.63
N THR A 276 -1.30 -16.01 -4.21
CA THR A 276 -0.33 -15.32 -5.09
C THR A 276 0.45 -16.27 -6.02
N PRO A 277 1.03 -17.39 -5.57
CA PRO A 277 1.78 -18.30 -6.44
C PRO A 277 0.95 -18.85 -7.62
N THR A 278 -0.35 -19.06 -7.39
CA THR A 278 -1.24 -19.56 -8.44
C THR A 278 -1.52 -18.50 -9.50
N PHE A 279 -1.52 -17.22 -9.12
CA PHE A 279 -1.94 -16.13 -9.99
C PHE A 279 -0.77 -15.34 -10.61
N CYS A 280 0.33 -15.14 -9.88
CA CYS A 280 1.32 -14.12 -10.17
C CYS A 280 2.77 -14.64 -10.28
N GLN A 281 2.99 -15.95 -10.14
CA GLN A 281 4.34 -16.53 -10.27
C GLN A 281 4.75 -16.65 -11.74
N ASP A 282 6.05 -16.52 -12.00
CA ASP A 282 6.64 -16.68 -13.33
C ASP A 282 6.14 -17.96 -14.01
N ASP A 283 5.77 -17.83 -15.29
CA ASP A 283 5.16 -18.86 -16.15
C ASP A 283 3.69 -19.25 -15.82
N ALA A 284 3.07 -18.63 -14.82
CA ALA A 284 1.63 -18.83 -14.59
C ALA A 284 0.81 -18.23 -15.75
N VAL A 285 -0.16 -18.99 -16.27
CA VAL A 285 -1.06 -18.53 -17.36
C VAL A 285 -1.83 -17.25 -16.99
N THR A 286 -1.95 -16.99 -15.69
CA THR A 286 -2.64 -15.85 -15.08
C THR A 286 -1.72 -14.71 -14.65
N GLU A 287 -0.40 -14.78 -14.88
CA GLU A 287 0.57 -13.75 -14.46
C GLU A 287 0.14 -12.34 -14.91
N LEU A 288 -0.37 -12.23 -16.14
CA LEU A 288 -0.93 -11.00 -16.70
C LEU A 288 -2.02 -10.36 -15.83
N ILE A 289 -2.76 -11.13 -15.04
CA ILE A 289 -3.83 -10.63 -14.18
C ILE A 289 -3.24 -9.74 -13.07
N CYS A 290 -2.11 -10.14 -12.47
CA CYS A 290 -1.50 -9.41 -11.38
C CYS A 290 -0.90 -8.08 -11.87
N THR A 291 -0.20 -8.13 -13.01
CA THR A 291 0.32 -6.93 -13.67
C THR A 291 -0.81 -5.98 -14.09
N ASN A 292 -1.91 -6.50 -14.64
CA ASN A 292 -3.07 -5.69 -15.04
C ASN A 292 -3.84 -5.08 -13.86
N VAL A 293 -3.96 -5.74 -12.71
CA VAL A 293 -4.61 -5.16 -11.52
C VAL A 293 -3.79 -3.98 -10.99
N VAL A 294 -2.46 -4.11 -10.92
CA VAL A 294 -1.57 -3.01 -10.53
C VAL A 294 -1.66 -1.86 -11.54
N PHE A 295 -1.66 -2.17 -12.84
CA PHE A 295 -1.77 -1.17 -13.90
C PHE A 295 -3.12 -0.45 -13.95
N LEU A 296 -4.23 -1.14 -13.66
CA LEU A 296 -5.56 -0.53 -13.60
C LEU A 296 -5.66 0.55 -12.51
N VAL A 297 -4.85 0.45 -11.46
CA VAL A 297 -4.78 1.43 -10.37
C VAL A 297 -3.72 2.49 -10.65
N CYS A 298 -2.51 2.08 -11.03
CA CYS A 298 -1.31 2.93 -11.05
C CYS A 298 -0.91 3.46 -12.43
N GLY A 299 -1.51 2.94 -13.51
CA GLY A 299 -1.11 3.22 -14.89
C GLY A 299 -0.27 2.10 -15.50
N PHE A 300 -0.29 1.98 -16.83
CA PHE A 300 0.39 0.92 -17.59
C PHE A 300 1.80 1.36 -18.00
N ASP A 301 2.82 0.62 -17.59
CA ASP A 301 4.20 0.77 -18.09
C ASP A 301 4.92 -0.59 -18.02
N ASN A 302 4.81 -1.38 -19.10
CA ASN A 302 5.39 -2.74 -19.15
C ASN A 302 6.92 -2.72 -19.14
N ASP A 303 7.56 -1.65 -19.63
CA ASP A 303 9.03 -1.59 -19.78
C ASP A 303 9.74 -1.37 -18.43
N GLN A 304 8.99 -1.01 -17.38
CA GLN A 304 9.51 -0.76 -16.03
C GLN A 304 9.09 -1.84 -15.01
N VAL A 305 8.30 -2.83 -15.42
CA VAL A 305 7.93 -3.94 -14.55
C VAL A 305 9.14 -4.82 -14.31
N ILE A 306 9.34 -5.20 -13.04
CA ILE A 306 10.34 -6.19 -12.65
C ILE A 306 9.60 -7.51 -12.55
N ASP A 307 9.43 -8.20 -13.67
CA ASP A 307 8.62 -9.42 -13.78
C ASP A 307 9.04 -10.45 -12.71
N GLU A 308 10.35 -10.68 -12.54
CA GLU A 308 10.92 -11.59 -11.52
C GLU A 308 10.54 -11.27 -10.06
N LYS A 309 10.03 -10.06 -9.78
CA LYS A 309 9.57 -9.65 -8.45
C LYS A 309 8.08 -9.43 -8.36
N MET A 310 7.33 -9.64 -9.44
CA MET A 310 5.88 -9.41 -9.45
C MET A 310 5.13 -10.35 -8.51
N ALA A 311 5.56 -11.60 -8.39
CA ALA A 311 5.00 -12.53 -7.41
C ALA A 311 5.18 -12.01 -5.97
N ALA A 312 6.41 -11.61 -5.63
CA ALA A 312 6.72 -11.05 -4.32
C ALA A 312 5.96 -9.73 -4.06
N ILE A 313 5.91 -8.81 -5.04
CA ILE A 313 5.17 -7.55 -4.95
C ILE A 313 3.68 -7.81 -4.73
N SER A 314 3.09 -8.73 -5.50
CA SER A 314 1.67 -9.07 -5.40
C SER A 314 1.32 -9.73 -4.07
N ALA A 315 2.25 -10.47 -3.47
CA ALA A 315 2.06 -11.04 -2.13
C ALA A 315 2.03 -9.97 -1.02
N HIS A 316 2.57 -8.78 -1.30
CA HIS A 316 2.67 -7.65 -0.37
C HIS A 316 1.62 -6.55 -0.64
N LEU A 317 0.73 -6.76 -1.61
CA LEU A 317 -0.30 -5.80 -1.98
C LEU A 317 -1.65 -6.49 -2.24
N PRO A 318 -2.77 -5.88 -1.87
CA PRO A 318 -2.87 -4.67 -1.07
C PRO A 318 -2.76 -4.95 0.44
N ALA A 319 -2.10 -4.04 1.16
CA ALA A 319 -1.84 -4.15 2.60
C ALA A 319 -2.99 -3.69 3.50
N GLY A 320 -4.06 -3.11 2.94
CA GLY A 320 -5.25 -2.68 3.67
C GLY A 320 -5.46 -1.16 3.74
N SER A 321 -6.71 -0.73 3.87
CA SER A 321 -7.15 0.68 3.85
C SER A 321 -8.59 0.83 4.35
N SER A 322 -8.96 2.02 4.85
CA SER A 322 -10.36 2.37 5.06
C SER A 322 -11.07 2.67 3.74
N ILE A 323 -12.33 2.24 3.62
CA ILE A 323 -13.21 2.62 2.50
C ILE A 323 -13.37 4.14 2.40
N ARG A 324 -13.31 4.85 3.53
CA ARG A 324 -13.39 6.32 3.57
C ARG A 324 -12.23 6.99 2.83
N GLN A 325 -11.05 6.37 2.73
CA GLN A 325 -9.95 6.90 1.91
C GLN A 325 -10.31 6.95 0.42
N PHE A 326 -10.92 5.89 -0.11
CA PHE A 326 -11.36 5.82 -1.50
C PHE A 326 -12.47 6.82 -1.80
N ILE A 327 -13.46 6.91 -0.90
CA ILE A 327 -14.54 7.90 -1.02
C ILE A 327 -13.96 9.31 -1.01
N HIS A 328 -12.99 9.60 -0.13
CA HIS A 328 -12.37 10.91 -0.05
C HIS A 328 -11.64 11.29 -1.35
N TYR A 329 -10.91 10.34 -1.95
CA TYR A 329 -10.29 10.58 -3.27
C TYR A 329 -11.34 10.78 -4.37
N ALA A 330 -12.40 9.99 -4.37
CA ALA A 330 -13.46 10.10 -5.36
C ALA A 330 -14.21 11.45 -5.26
N GLN A 331 -14.42 11.98 -4.04
CA GLN A 331 -14.92 13.34 -3.80
C GLN A 331 -13.99 14.42 -4.40
N GLY A 332 -12.67 14.22 -4.29
CA GLY A 332 -11.66 15.13 -4.87
C GLY A 332 -11.65 15.12 -6.40
N ILE A 333 -11.86 13.97 -7.03
CA ILE A 333 -11.94 13.82 -8.49
C ILE A 333 -13.18 14.55 -9.04
N ASP A 334 -14.36 14.30 -8.48
CA ASP A 334 -15.64 14.87 -8.95
C ASP A 334 -15.67 16.40 -8.86
N LYS A 335 -15.09 16.96 -7.80
CA LYS A 335 -15.15 18.41 -7.54
C LYS A 335 -13.90 19.17 -7.98
N GLY A 336 -12.79 18.48 -8.21
CA GLY A 336 -11.49 19.09 -8.52
C GLY A 336 -10.90 19.94 -7.40
N HIS A 337 -11.25 19.61 -6.16
CA HIS A 337 -10.73 20.26 -4.97
C HIS A 337 -9.77 19.34 -4.22
N PHE A 338 -8.75 19.94 -3.61
CA PHE A 338 -7.94 19.30 -2.57
C PHE A 338 -8.39 19.82 -1.21
N ARG A 339 -9.30 19.10 -0.56
CA ARG A 339 -10.07 19.57 0.61
C ARG A 339 -10.41 18.46 1.58
N GLN A 340 -10.89 18.82 2.76
CA GLN A 340 -11.31 17.85 3.77
C GLN A 340 -12.50 17.00 3.33
N TYR A 341 -12.77 15.92 4.06
CA TYR A 341 -13.79 14.94 3.72
C TYR A 341 -15.19 15.55 3.73
N ASP A 342 -15.98 15.26 2.70
CA ASP A 342 -17.37 15.67 2.65
C ASP A 342 -18.26 14.65 3.38
N TYR A 343 -18.78 15.05 4.54
CA TYR A 343 -19.69 14.25 5.35
C TYR A 343 -21.17 14.46 4.98
N GLY A 344 -21.46 15.29 3.99
CA GLY A 344 -22.80 15.77 3.66
C GLY A 344 -23.21 17.01 4.46
N LEU A 345 -24.26 17.68 4.00
CA LEU A 345 -24.65 19.03 4.42
C LEU A 345 -24.68 19.26 5.94
N LEU A 346 -25.43 18.41 6.67
CA LEU A 346 -25.67 18.58 8.10
C LEU A 346 -24.41 18.31 8.93
N GLU A 347 -23.69 17.23 8.59
CA GLU A 347 -22.50 16.84 9.34
C GLU A 347 -21.32 17.77 9.02
N ASN A 348 -21.22 18.29 7.79
CA ASN A 348 -20.27 19.35 7.45
C ASN A 348 -20.53 20.61 8.28
N PHE A 349 -21.79 21.04 8.43
CA PHE A 349 -22.09 22.22 9.25
C PHE A 349 -21.69 21.99 10.71
N LYS A 350 -21.92 20.79 11.25
CA LYS A 350 -21.51 20.42 12.61
C LYS A 350 -19.98 20.39 12.79
N ARG A 351 -19.23 19.90 11.80
CA ARG A 351 -17.76 19.75 11.87
C ARG A 351 -16.99 21.01 11.50
N TYR A 352 -17.47 21.73 10.49
CA TYR A 352 -16.75 22.81 9.82
C TYR A 352 -17.41 24.18 10.00
N GLY A 353 -18.65 24.25 10.50
CA GLY A 353 -19.41 25.50 10.56
C GLY A 353 -19.93 25.98 9.20
N GLN A 354 -19.78 25.17 8.14
CA GLN A 354 -20.21 25.47 6.78
C GLN A 354 -20.69 24.20 6.06
N SER A 355 -21.50 24.37 5.02
CA SER A 355 -22.15 23.27 4.29
C SER A 355 -21.19 22.40 3.46
N SER A 356 -20.03 22.94 3.09
CA SER A 356 -19.00 22.27 2.28
C SER A 356 -17.70 22.13 3.07
N PRO A 357 -16.92 21.07 2.89
CA PRO A 357 -15.62 20.97 3.55
C PRO A 357 -14.65 22.07 3.06
N PRO A 358 -13.77 22.58 3.94
CA PRO A 358 -12.77 23.58 3.57
C PRO A 358 -11.59 22.97 2.79
N ASP A 359 -11.04 23.75 1.86
CA ASP A 359 -9.83 23.39 1.10
C ASP A 359 -8.57 23.39 2.00
N TYR A 360 -7.60 22.54 1.65
CA TYR A 360 -6.27 22.62 2.24
C TYR A 360 -5.50 23.77 1.62
N ASN A 361 -5.10 24.75 2.44
CA ASN A 361 -4.33 25.88 1.96
C ASN A 361 -2.86 25.48 1.72
N LEU A 362 -2.54 25.09 0.48
CA LEU A 362 -1.18 24.69 0.10
C LEU A 362 -0.15 25.82 0.21
N ALA A 363 -0.56 27.09 0.30
CA ALA A 363 0.37 28.19 0.57
C ALA A 363 1.02 28.09 1.96
N ASN A 364 0.44 27.30 2.87
CA ASN A 364 1.03 27.00 4.18
C ASN A 364 2.15 25.94 4.11
N VAL A 365 2.28 25.21 3.00
CA VAL A 365 3.36 24.24 2.77
C VAL A 365 4.62 25.02 2.39
N THR A 366 5.48 25.24 3.38
CA THR A 366 6.71 26.06 3.27
C THR A 366 7.98 25.21 3.30
N ALA A 367 7.88 23.92 3.64
CA ALA A 367 9.00 22.98 3.52
C ALA A 367 9.49 22.89 2.06
N PRO A 368 10.82 22.78 1.82
CA PRO A 368 11.33 22.57 0.46
C PRO A 368 10.81 21.25 -0.12
N VAL A 369 10.14 21.30 -1.27
CA VAL A 369 9.60 20.10 -1.96
C VAL A 369 10.27 19.95 -3.33
N VAL A 370 10.77 18.74 -3.61
CA VAL A 370 11.23 18.34 -4.94
C VAL A 370 10.28 17.28 -5.48
N VAL A 371 9.82 17.47 -6.72
CA VAL A 371 8.74 16.69 -7.33
C VAL A 371 9.30 15.79 -8.44
N TRP A 372 8.97 14.50 -8.39
CA TRP A 372 9.14 13.55 -9.49
C TRP A 372 7.76 13.10 -9.96
N ARG A 373 7.47 13.38 -11.22
CA ARG A 373 6.23 13.01 -11.89
C ARG A 373 6.46 11.89 -12.87
#